data_AF-A0A847E1C5-F1
#
_entry.id   AF-A0A847E1C5-F1
#
_cell.length_a   1.000
_cell.length_b   1.000
_cell.length_c   1.000
_cell.angle_alpha   90.00
_cell.angle_beta   90.00
_cell.angle_gamma   90.00
#
_symmetry.space_group_name_H-M   'P 1'
#
loop_
_entity.id
_entity.type
_entity.pdbx_description
1 polymer ?
#
loop_
_entity_poly.entity_id
_entity_poly.type
_entity_poly.pdbx_seq_one_letter_code
_entity_poly.pdbx_strand_id
1 'polypeptide(L)'
;MAEPLVIARHGDTAVQLLPALANRHGLITGATGTGKTVTLQVLAERFSSIGVPVFVSDVKGDLAGISQPGELSPKLKERLERLGFEIPAFAGAPVALWDVYGEKGHPLRATVSDMGPLLLARMLGLNETQEGVLHIVFRIADEQGLLLLDVKDLRAMLQFVGENAKTFTTAYGNISAASVGAIQRALLRLEDQGAEQFFGEPMLD
;
A
#
# COMPACT_ATOMS: atom_id res chain seq x y z
N MET A 1 14.32 -18.70 20.43
CA MET A 1 14.53 -17.58 19.48
C MET A 1 14.37 -18.14 18.08
N ALA A 2 13.75 -17.41 17.15
CA ALA A 2 13.66 -17.86 15.76
C ALA A 2 15.05 -18.03 15.15
N GLU A 3 15.22 -19.04 14.30
CA GLU A 3 16.49 -19.33 13.66
C GLU A 3 16.92 -18.19 12.70
N PRO A 4 18.23 -17.91 12.57
CA PRO A 4 18.73 -16.96 11.58
C PRO A 4 18.31 -17.33 10.16
N LEU A 5 17.77 -16.38 9.41
CA LEU A 5 17.30 -16.58 8.05
C LEU A 5 18.47 -16.47 7.08
N VAL A 6 18.84 -17.57 6.41
CA VAL A 6 19.86 -17.53 5.36
C VAL A 6 19.27 -16.85 4.12
N ILE A 7 19.85 -15.69 3.74
CA ILE A 7 19.38 -14.85 2.63
C ILE A 7 20.39 -14.77 1.48
N ALA A 8 21.66 -15.08 1.73
CA ALA A 8 22.71 -15.09 0.74
C ALA A 8 23.88 -15.99 1.19
N ARG A 9 24.83 -16.25 0.29
CA ARG A 9 26.08 -16.96 0.58
C ARG A 9 27.22 -16.36 -0.24
N HIS A 10 28.41 -16.35 0.34
CA HIS A 10 29.64 -16.00 -0.36
C HIS A 10 30.73 -17.03 0.00
N GLY A 11 31.12 -17.88 -0.96
CA GLY A 11 31.97 -19.04 -0.68
C GLY A 11 31.32 -19.95 0.36
N ASP A 12 32.03 -20.24 1.46
CA ASP A 12 31.51 -21.04 2.58
C ASP A 12 30.76 -20.22 3.64
N THR A 13 30.69 -18.90 3.49
CA THR A 13 30.03 -18.03 4.44
C THR A 13 28.55 -17.87 4.10
N ALA A 14 27.68 -18.36 4.97
CA ALA A 14 26.25 -18.05 4.92
C ALA A 14 25.99 -16.65 5.48
N VAL A 15 25.31 -15.80 4.70
CA VAL A 15 24.84 -14.49 5.14
C VAL A 15 23.43 -14.66 5.69
N GLN A 16 23.28 -14.34 6.97
CA GLN A 16 22.06 -14.57 7.73
C GLN A 16 21.47 -13.26 8.23
N LEU A 17 20.14 -13.16 8.14
CA LEU A 17 19.37 -12.11 8.78
C LEU A 17 18.85 -12.64 10.12
N LEU A 18 19.13 -11.91 11.21
CA LEU A 18 18.60 -12.22 12.52
C LEU A 18 17.15 -11.72 12.61
N PRO A 19 16.12 -12.59 12.79
CA PRO A 19 14.72 -12.17 12.81
C PRO A 19 14.44 -11.05 13.82
N ALA A 20 15.06 -11.11 14.99
CA ALA A 20 14.90 -10.12 16.05
C ALA A 20 15.41 -8.70 15.67
N LEU A 21 16.23 -8.59 14.62
CA LEU A 21 16.75 -7.30 14.13
C LEU A 21 16.09 -6.85 12.83
N ALA A 22 15.16 -7.65 12.27
CA ALA A 22 14.46 -7.35 11.03
C ALA A 22 13.37 -6.26 11.18
N ASN A 23 13.17 -5.74 12.39
CA ASN A 23 12.34 -4.56 12.67
C ASN A 23 13.04 -3.24 12.33
N ARG A 24 14.28 -3.27 11.84
CA ARG A 24 15.00 -2.10 11.33
C ARG A 24 14.77 -1.95 9.83
N HIS A 25 14.64 -0.70 9.38
CA HIS A 25 14.50 -0.41 7.95
C HIS A 25 15.75 -0.84 7.17
N GLY A 26 15.52 -1.37 5.97
CA GLY A 26 16.57 -1.77 5.03
C GLY A 26 16.32 -1.19 3.64
N LEU A 27 17.37 -1.15 2.82
CA LEU A 27 17.32 -0.65 1.45
C LEU A 27 17.92 -1.69 0.50
N ILE A 28 17.11 -2.15 -0.46
CA ILE A 28 17.58 -2.97 -1.58
C ILE A 28 17.71 -2.05 -2.80
N THR A 29 18.95 -1.83 -3.24
CA THR A 29 19.25 -0.96 -4.39
C THR A 29 20.14 -1.69 -5.40
N GLY A 30 20.09 -1.26 -6.66
CA GLY A 30 20.83 -1.87 -7.76
C GLY A 30 20.24 -1.52 -9.13
N ALA A 31 21.00 -1.70 -10.20
CA ALA A 31 20.54 -1.48 -11.56
C ALA A 31 19.47 -2.50 -11.99
N THR A 32 18.82 -2.28 -13.14
CA THR A 32 17.90 -3.26 -13.72
C THR A 32 18.66 -4.56 -14.03
N GLY A 33 18.05 -5.71 -13.72
CA GLY A 33 18.66 -7.02 -13.95
C GLY A 33 19.64 -7.49 -12.88
N THR A 34 19.92 -6.71 -11.83
CA THR A 34 20.86 -7.11 -10.77
C THR A 34 20.24 -7.98 -9.66
N GLY A 35 19.02 -8.51 -9.86
CA GLY A 35 18.38 -9.43 -8.93
C GLY A 35 17.66 -8.78 -7.73
N LYS A 36 17.25 -7.51 -7.83
CA LYS A 36 16.46 -6.84 -6.77
C LYS A 36 15.16 -7.59 -6.44
N THR A 37 14.37 -7.91 -7.45
CA THR A 37 13.11 -8.68 -7.32
C THR A 37 13.35 -10.03 -6.68
N VAL A 38 14.36 -10.78 -7.14
CA VAL A 38 14.73 -12.08 -6.56
C VAL A 38 15.15 -11.95 -5.10
N THR A 39 15.91 -10.91 -4.75
CA THR A 39 16.31 -10.65 -3.36
C THR A 39 15.09 -10.36 -2.47
N LEU A 40 14.14 -9.56 -2.98
CA LEU A 40 12.91 -9.25 -2.26
C LEU A 40 12.02 -10.49 -2.08
N GLN A 41 11.91 -11.35 -3.10
CA GLN A 41 11.20 -12.63 -3.02
C GLN A 41 11.83 -13.54 -1.95
N VAL A 42 13.15 -13.74 -1.98
CA VAL A 42 13.84 -14.56 -0.97
C VAL A 42 13.59 -14.03 0.44
N LEU A 43 13.62 -12.72 0.65
CA LEU A 43 13.32 -12.14 1.96
C LEU A 43 11.87 -12.40 2.37
N ALA A 44 10.91 -12.16 1.47
CA ALA A 44 9.49 -12.40 1.72
C ALA A 44 9.21 -13.87 2.05
N GLU A 45 9.77 -14.81 1.29
CA GLU A 45 9.67 -16.26 1.54
C GLU A 45 10.25 -16.62 2.91
N ARG A 46 11.42 -16.09 3.25
CA ARG A 46 12.08 -16.38 4.53
C ARG A 46 11.29 -15.86 5.73
N PHE A 47 10.73 -14.65 5.64
CA PHE A 47 9.83 -14.14 6.67
C PHE A 47 8.53 -14.96 6.77
N SER A 48 7.91 -15.27 5.64
CA SER A 48 6.70 -16.10 5.59
C SER A 48 6.93 -17.48 6.19
N SER A 49 8.09 -18.11 5.93
CA SER A 49 8.45 -19.44 6.44
C SER A 49 8.56 -19.52 7.97
N ILE A 50 8.74 -18.39 8.66
CA ILE A 50 8.76 -18.32 10.12
C ILE A 50 7.47 -17.73 10.71
N GLY A 51 6.41 -17.61 9.88
CA GLY A 51 5.11 -17.11 10.29
C GLY A 51 5.01 -15.58 10.40
N VAL A 52 5.96 -14.83 9.84
CA VAL A 52 5.89 -13.36 9.79
C VAL A 52 5.08 -12.94 8.55
N PRO A 53 3.96 -12.22 8.71
CA PRO A 53 3.21 -11.67 7.58
C PRO A 53 4.06 -10.65 6.82
N VAL A 54 4.03 -10.73 5.48
CA VAL A 54 4.76 -9.81 4.60
C VAL A 54 3.77 -9.12 3.67
N PHE A 55 3.72 -7.79 3.74
CA PHE A 55 3.00 -6.97 2.80
C PHE A 55 3.96 -6.38 1.76
N VAL A 56 3.64 -6.52 0.48
CA VAL A 56 4.47 -6.00 -0.61
C VAL A 56 3.62 -5.30 -1.66
N SER A 57 4.02 -4.07 -2.01
CA SER A 57 3.46 -3.33 -3.14
C SER A 57 4.14 -3.79 -4.45
N ASP A 58 3.48 -4.67 -5.19
CA ASP A 58 3.98 -5.20 -6.47
C ASP A 58 3.50 -4.38 -7.67
N VAL A 59 4.13 -3.22 -7.90
CA VAL A 59 3.77 -2.31 -9.01
C VAL A 59 4.04 -2.94 -10.39
N LYS A 60 4.98 -3.91 -10.48
CA LYS A 60 5.39 -4.52 -11.75
C LYS A 60 4.74 -5.88 -12.03
N GLY A 61 4.09 -6.48 -11.04
CA GLY A 61 3.54 -7.83 -11.12
C GLY A 61 4.62 -8.91 -11.15
N ASP A 62 5.86 -8.61 -10.72
CA ASP A 62 6.99 -9.54 -10.81
C ASP A 62 7.22 -10.36 -9.53
N LEU A 63 6.39 -10.18 -8.50
CA LEU A 63 6.49 -10.87 -7.21
C LEU A 63 5.44 -11.97 -7.02
N ALA A 64 4.29 -11.90 -7.70
CA ALA A 64 3.18 -12.84 -7.53
C ALA A 64 3.55 -14.33 -7.73
N GLY A 65 4.62 -14.60 -8.49
CA GLY A 65 5.18 -15.95 -8.68
C GLY A 65 5.64 -16.65 -7.40
N ILE A 66 5.86 -15.91 -6.30
CA ILE A 66 6.20 -16.46 -4.98
C ILE A 66 5.14 -17.43 -4.43
N SER A 67 3.90 -17.35 -4.94
CA SER A 67 2.81 -18.27 -4.59
C SER A 67 2.97 -19.68 -5.18
N GLN A 68 3.82 -19.83 -6.19
CA GLN A 68 4.01 -21.08 -6.92
C GLN A 68 5.30 -21.78 -6.48
N PRO A 69 5.32 -23.12 -6.42
CA PRO A 69 6.58 -23.83 -6.27
C PRO A 69 7.48 -23.53 -7.47
N GLY A 70 8.76 -23.26 -7.20
CA GLY A 70 9.76 -23.10 -8.25
C GLY A 70 9.99 -24.39 -9.05
N GLU A 71 10.65 -24.24 -10.20
CA GLU A 71 11.02 -25.35 -11.07
C GLU A 71 12.54 -25.42 -11.27
N LEU A 72 13.08 -26.64 -11.33
CA LEU A 72 14.50 -26.87 -11.60
C LEU A 72 14.80 -26.71 -13.10
N SER A 73 15.03 -25.47 -13.53
CA SER A 73 15.50 -25.21 -14.89
C SER A 73 16.96 -25.69 -15.09
N PRO A 74 17.38 -26.04 -16.32
CA PRO A 74 18.77 -26.41 -16.61
C PRO A 74 19.79 -25.36 -16.15
N LYS A 75 19.45 -24.06 -16.34
CA LYS A 75 20.29 -22.93 -15.91
C LYS A 75 20.38 -22.81 -14.39
N LEU A 76 19.31 -23.10 -13.66
CA LEU A 76 19.32 -23.12 -12.20
C LEU A 76 20.15 -24.30 -11.69
N LYS A 77 19.96 -25.49 -12.27
CA LYS A 77 20.73 -26.70 -11.93
C LYS A 77 22.23 -26.48 -12.09
N GLU A 78 22.68 -26.01 -13.26
CA GLU A 78 24.09 -25.70 -13.52
C GLU A 78 24.65 -24.67 -12.53
N ARG A 79 23.85 -23.65 -12.19
CA ARG A 79 24.23 -22.63 -11.22
C ARG A 79 24.39 -23.19 -9.81
N LEU A 80 23.47 -24.06 -9.37
CA LEU A 80 23.53 -24.71 -8.05
C LEU A 80 24.74 -25.64 -7.96
N GLU A 81 24.98 -26.45 -8.99
CA GLU A 81 26.15 -27.34 -9.08
C GLU A 81 27.45 -26.55 -9.03
N ARG A 82 27.57 -25.48 -9.82
CA ARG A 82 28.76 -24.61 -9.84
C ARG A 82 29.04 -23.94 -8.48
N LEU A 83 27.99 -23.66 -7.73
CA LEU A 83 28.09 -22.99 -6.42
C LEU A 83 28.12 -23.98 -5.25
N GLY A 84 28.05 -25.30 -5.50
CA GLY A 84 28.03 -26.33 -4.46
C GLY A 84 26.79 -26.27 -3.57
N PHE A 85 25.64 -25.88 -4.12
CA PHE A 85 24.37 -25.91 -3.40
C PHE A 85 23.59 -27.19 -3.72
N GLU A 86 22.94 -27.73 -2.69
CA GLU A 86 21.90 -28.73 -2.87
C GLU A 86 20.70 -28.12 -3.59
N ILE A 87 19.94 -28.97 -4.29
CA ILE A 87 18.69 -28.57 -4.92
C ILE A 87 17.70 -28.25 -3.80
N PRO A 88 17.17 -27.01 -3.72
CA PRO A 88 16.22 -26.65 -2.68
C PRO A 88 14.90 -27.40 -2.88
N ALA A 89 14.20 -27.66 -1.78
CA ALA A 89 12.80 -28.06 -1.84
C ALA A 89 11.97 -26.87 -2.36
N PHE A 90 11.39 -27.01 -3.54
CA PHE A 90 10.53 -25.99 -4.11
C PHE A 90 9.17 -26.01 -3.42
N ALA A 91 8.74 -24.84 -2.93
CA ALA A 91 7.43 -24.63 -2.34
C ALA A 91 6.95 -23.22 -2.67
N GLY A 92 5.64 -23.06 -2.81
CA GLY A 92 5.01 -21.74 -2.88
C GLY A 92 4.72 -21.20 -1.49
N ALA A 93 4.82 -19.89 -1.32
CA ALA A 93 4.37 -19.21 -0.10
C ALA A 93 2.84 -19.05 -0.09
N PRO A 94 2.19 -19.03 1.08
CA PRO A 94 0.81 -18.59 1.18
C PRO A 94 0.71 -17.11 0.79
N VAL A 95 -0.10 -16.80 -0.23
CA VAL A 95 -0.24 -15.44 -0.78
C VAL A 95 -1.71 -15.10 -0.93
N ALA A 96 -2.08 -13.92 -0.46
CA ALA A 96 -3.31 -13.24 -0.86
C ALA A 96 -2.94 -12.09 -1.81
N LEU A 97 -3.46 -12.13 -3.04
CA LEU A 97 -3.25 -11.05 -4.00
C LEU A 97 -4.36 -10.02 -3.82
N TRP A 98 -3.98 -8.76 -3.61
CA TRP A 98 -4.90 -7.64 -3.53
C TRP A 98 -4.79 -6.77 -4.76
N ASP A 99 -5.94 -6.27 -5.21
CA ASP A 99 -6.05 -5.46 -6.41
C ASP A 99 -6.94 -4.26 -6.12
N VAL A 100 -6.42 -3.06 -6.39
CA VAL A 100 -7.13 -1.78 -6.23
C VAL A 100 -8.37 -1.72 -7.13
N TYR A 101 -8.32 -2.35 -8.31
CA TYR A 101 -9.43 -2.41 -9.25
C TYR A 101 -10.27 -3.68 -9.11
N GLY A 102 -9.80 -4.65 -8.30
CA GLY A 102 -10.50 -5.92 -8.06
C GLY A 102 -10.63 -6.83 -9.29
N GLU A 103 -9.77 -6.68 -10.31
CA GLU A 103 -9.83 -7.48 -11.54
C GLU A 103 -9.08 -8.82 -11.40
N LYS A 104 -7.92 -8.81 -10.74
CA LYS A 104 -6.96 -9.93 -10.69
C LYS A 104 -6.69 -10.44 -9.28
N GLY A 105 -7.33 -9.86 -8.27
CA GLY A 105 -7.13 -10.18 -6.87
C GLY A 105 -8.32 -9.75 -6.01
N HIS A 106 -8.19 -9.94 -4.70
CA HIS A 106 -9.18 -9.44 -3.75
C HIS A 106 -9.25 -7.91 -3.84
N PRO A 107 -10.46 -7.32 -3.93
CA PRO A 107 -10.61 -5.87 -3.96
C PRO A 107 -9.99 -5.23 -2.72
N LEU A 108 -8.99 -4.37 -2.95
CA LEU A 108 -8.41 -3.55 -1.89
C LEU A 108 -9.27 -2.29 -1.75
N ARG A 109 -9.86 -2.09 -0.58
CA ARG A 109 -10.69 -0.91 -0.30
C ARG A 109 -10.27 -0.18 0.96
N ALA A 110 -10.49 1.13 0.94
CA ALA A 110 -10.33 2.03 2.08
C ALA A 110 -11.56 2.94 2.19
N THR A 111 -11.97 3.33 3.38
CA THR A 111 -12.98 4.38 3.52
C THR A 111 -12.34 5.78 3.47
N VAL A 112 -13.11 6.78 3.06
CA VAL A 112 -12.65 8.18 3.10
C VAL A 112 -12.29 8.59 4.54
N SER A 113 -13.11 8.18 5.51
CA SER A 113 -12.85 8.42 6.94
C SER A 113 -11.53 7.81 7.41
N ASP A 114 -11.20 6.57 7.00
CA ASP A 114 -9.96 5.90 7.42
C ASP A 114 -8.71 6.51 6.76
N MET A 115 -8.79 6.87 5.47
CA MET A 115 -7.69 7.62 4.82
C MET A 115 -7.42 8.97 5.49
N GLY A 116 -8.49 9.65 5.90
CA GLY A 116 -8.43 10.94 6.58
C GLY A 116 -7.96 12.11 5.69
N PRO A 117 -8.04 13.34 6.21
CA PRO A 117 -7.82 14.56 5.43
C PRO A 117 -6.38 14.72 4.96
N LEU A 118 -5.38 14.28 5.75
CA LEU A 118 -3.96 14.45 5.42
C LEU A 118 -3.53 13.61 4.22
N LEU A 119 -3.87 12.32 4.20
CA LEU A 119 -3.49 11.45 3.09
C LEU A 119 -4.28 11.80 1.83
N LEU A 120 -5.58 12.14 1.97
CA LEU A 120 -6.40 12.61 0.85
C LEU A 120 -5.85 13.92 0.27
N ALA A 121 -5.44 14.87 1.10
CA ALA A 121 -4.86 16.13 0.62
C ALA A 121 -3.60 15.88 -0.23
N ARG A 122 -2.71 14.99 0.22
CA ARG A 122 -1.51 14.60 -0.53
C ARG A 122 -1.85 13.89 -1.84
N MET A 123 -2.79 12.93 -1.80
CA MET A 123 -3.22 12.18 -2.98
C MET A 123 -3.87 13.09 -4.04
N LEU A 124 -4.66 14.07 -3.60
CA LEU A 124 -5.33 15.03 -4.47
C LEU A 124 -4.44 16.20 -4.92
N GLY A 125 -3.21 16.29 -4.39
CA GLY A 125 -2.28 17.39 -4.67
C GLY A 125 -2.78 18.75 -4.20
N LEU A 126 -3.43 18.79 -3.03
CA LEU A 126 -3.96 20.00 -2.44
C LEU A 126 -2.84 20.89 -1.87
N ASN A 127 -3.03 22.21 -1.91
CA ASN A 127 -2.18 23.14 -1.18
C ASN A 127 -2.63 23.28 0.29
N GLU A 128 -1.82 23.96 1.12
CA GLU A 128 -2.08 24.13 2.55
C GLU A 128 -3.48 24.71 2.85
N THR A 129 -3.94 25.68 2.06
CA THR A 129 -5.27 26.28 2.25
C THR A 129 -6.40 25.29 1.94
N GLN A 130 -6.25 24.47 0.91
CA GLN A 130 -7.23 23.45 0.53
C GLN A 130 -7.22 22.28 1.51
N GLU A 131 -6.04 21.85 1.95
CA GLU A 131 -5.86 20.87 3.02
C GLU A 131 -6.54 21.35 4.32
N GLY A 132 -6.33 22.61 4.71
CA GLY A 132 -7.01 23.20 5.87
C GLY A 132 -8.54 23.16 5.75
N VAL A 133 -9.10 23.47 4.58
CA VAL A 133 -10.55 23.34 4.34
C VAL A 133 -10.99 21.88 4.41
N LEU A 134 -10.22 20.93 3.88
CA LEU A 134 -10.54 19.50 3.96
C LEU A 134 -10.55 19.02 5.41
N HIS A 135 -9.60 19.46 6.24
CA HIS A 135 -9.61 19.18 7.68
C HIS A 135 -10.87 19.68 8.38
N ILE A 136 -11.34 20.90 8.04
CA ILE A 136 -12.59 21.45 8.59
C ILE A 136 -13.78 20.57 8.18
N VAL A 137 -13.85 20.14 6.91
CA VAL A 137 -14.92 19.28 6.40
C VAL A 137 -14.99 17.95 7.19
N PHE A 138 -13.84 17.29 7.38
CA PHE A 138 -13.75 16.07 8.18
C PHE A 138 -14.18 16.32 9.63
N ARG A 139 -13.70 17.41 10.23
CA ARG A 139 -14.04 17.75 11.62
C ARG A 139 -15.55 17.95 11.83
N ILE A 140 -16.20 18.64 10.89
CA ILE A 140 -17.66 18.83 10.94
C ILE A 140 -18.39 17.50 10.75
N ALA A 141 -17.90 16.61 9.88
CA ALA A 141 -18.50 15.29 9.68
C ALA A 141 -18.42 14.45 10.98
N ASP A 142 -17.25 14.41 11.60
CA ASP A 142 -17.03 13.71 12.88
C ASP A 142 -17.95 14.23 13.99
N GLU A 143 -18.08 15.55 14.12
CA GLU A 143 -18.95 16.17 15.15
C GLU A 143 -20.45 15.94 14.90
N GLN A 144 -20.82 15.67 13.65
CA GLN A 144 -22.19 15.27 13.29
C GLN A 144 -22.40 13.75 13.30
N GLY A 145 -21.38 12.96 13.64
CA GLY A 145 -21.44 11.50 13.64
C GLY A 145 -21.61 10.90 12.24
N LEU A 146 -21.14 11.62 11.21
CA LEU A 146 -21.21 11.19 9.81
C LEU A 146 -19.90 10.52 9.41
N LEU A 147 -19.96 9.21 9.19
CA LEU A 147 -18.86 8.49 8.54
C LEU A 147 -18.89 8.77 7.04
N LEU A 148 -17.73 9.11 6.48
CA LEU A 148 -17.54 9.31 5.05
C LEU A 148 -16.98 8.00 4.48
N LEU A 149 -17.82 7.23 3.81
CA LEU A 149 -17.41 5.91 3.32
C LEU A 149 -16.72 6.04 1.97
N ASP A 150 -17.33 6.79 1.06
CA ASP A 150 -16.89 6.90 -0.32
C ASP A 150 -16.70 8.36 -0.79
N VAL A 151 -16.34 8.52 -2.06
CA VAL A 151 -16.14 9.85 -2.67
C VAL A 151 -17.44 10.65 -2.75
N LYS A 152 -18.59 10.00 -2.86
CA LYS A 152 -19.90 10.68 -2.95
C LYS A 152 -20.25 11.31 -1.61
N ASP A 153 -20.00 10.62 -0.51
CA ASP A 153 -20.17 11.16 0.84
C ASP A 153 -19.28 12.39 1.05
N LEU A 154 -17.99 12.30 0.68
CA LEU A 154 -17.07 13.44 0.80
C LEU A 154 -17.52 14.64 -0.04
N ARG A 155 -18.00 14.40 -1.27
CA ARG A 155 -18.52 15.45 -2.15
C ARG A 155 -19.77 16.10 -1.58
N ALA A 156 -20.70 15.30 -1.05
CA ALA A 156 -21.90 15.79 -0.39
C ALA A 156 -21.54 16.63 0.84
N MET A 157 -20.57 16.17 1.64
CA MET A 157 -20.09 16.90 2.81
C MET A 157 -19.40 18.23 2.42
N LEU A 158 -18.55 18.22 1.39
CA LEU A 158 -17.94 19.44 0.84
C LEU A 158 -19.00 20.45 0.37
N GLN A 159 -20.05 19.97 -0.28
CA GLN A 159 -21.16 20.82 -0.73
C GLN A 159 -21.91 21.40 0.46
N PHE A 160 -22.30 20.57 1.43
CA PHE A 160 -22.98 21.00 2.64
C PHE A 160 -22.18 22.05 3.41
N VAL A 161 -20.88 21.81 3.63
CA VAL A 161 -19.99 22.76 4.32
C VAL A 161 -19.81 24.04 3.52
N GLY A 162 -19.72 23.95 2.18
CA GLY A 162 -19.62 25.12 1.31
C GLY A 162 -20.88 25.99 1.32
N GLU A 163 -22.06 25.39 1.26
CA GLU A 163 -23.36 26.10 1.30
C GLU A 163 -23.61 26.76 2.68
N ASN A 164 -23.11 26.13 3.74
CA ASN A 164 -23.27 26.58 5.13
C ASN A 164 -22.02 27.27 5.70
N ALA A 165 -21.06 27.67 4.84
CA ALA A 165 -19.75 28.17 5.27
C ALA A 165 -19.83 29.29 6.31
N LYS A 166 -20.77 30.23 6.16
CA LYS A 166 -20.97 31.36 7.10
C LYS A 166 -21.27 30.92 8.52
N THR A 167 -21.99 29.81 8.69
CA THR A 167 -22.35 29.24 10.00
C THR A 167 -21.13 28.61 10.67
N PHE A 168 -20.21 28.06 9.89
CA PHE A 168 -19.01 27.38 10.38
C PHE A 168 -17.81 28.31 10.56
N THR A 169 -17.77 29.46 9.86
CA THR A 169 -16.61 30.36 9.84
C THR A 169 -16.12 30.79 11.23
N THR A 170 -17.04 31.07 12.16
CA THR A 170 -16.67 31.52 13.51
C THR A 170 -15.99 30.42 14.33
N ALA A 171 -16.38 29.17 14.13
CA ALA A 171 -15.87 28.04 14.91
C ALA A 171 -14.58 27.43 14.32
N TYR A 172 -14.47 27.38 13.00
CA TYR A 172 -13.37 26.65 12.33
C TYR A 172 -12.50 27.51 11.42
N GLY A 173 -12.84 28.79 11.25
CA GLY A 173 -12.13 29.69 10.34
C GLY A 173 -12.73 29.73 8.93
N ASN A 174 -12.11 30.51 8.05
CA ASN A 174 -12.68 30.84 6.75
C ASN A 174 -12.70 29.64 5.78
N ILE A 175 -13.88 29.30 5.29
CA ILE A 175 -14.08 28.26 4.27
C ILE A 175 -14.35 28.97 2.93
N SER A 176 -13.34 29.03 2.07
CA SER A 176 -13.50 29.71 0.77
C SER A 176 -14.19 28.81 -0.26
N ALA A 177 -15.15 29.37 -1.00
CA ALA A 177 -15.81 28.67 -2.10
C ALA A 177 -14.81 28.22 -3.19
N ALA A 178 -13.72 28.98 -3.38
CA ALA A 178 -12.65 28.64 -4.31
C ALA A 178 -11.93 27.34 -3.90
N SER A 179 -11.62 27.18 -2.60
CA SER A 179 -11.01 25.96 -2.07
C SER A 179 -11.93 24.76 -2.20
N VAL A 180 -13.20 24.90 -1.80
CA VAL A 180 -14.20 23.83 -1.92
C VAL A 180 -14.33 23.37 -3.38
N GLY A 181 -14.45 24.31 -4.33
CA GLY A 181 -14.52 23.99 -5.75
C GLY A 181 -13.24 23.35 -6.30
N ALA A 182 -12.07 23.71 -5.78
CA ALA A 182 -10.81 23.07 -6.17
C ALA A 182 -10.74 21.61 -5.71
N ILE A 183 -11.14 21.33 -4.47
CA ILE A 183 -11.20 19.97 -3.92
C ILE A 183 -12.22 19.13 -4.70
N GLN A 184 -13.42 19.66 -4.96
CA GLN A 184 -14.43 18.94 -5.75
C GLN A 184 -13.94 18.59 -7.16
N ARG A 185 -13.23 19.49 -7.85
CA ARG A 185 -12.63 19.17 -9.15
C ARG A 185 -11.53 18.13 -9.05
N ALA A 186 -10.77 18.09 -7.95
CA ALA A 186 -9.77 17.05 -7.73
C ALA A 186 -10.41 15.67 -7.51
N LEU A 187 -11.50 15.62 -6.73
CA LEU A 187 -12.28 14.40 -6.51
C LEU A 187 -12.90 13.87 -7.81
N LEU A 188 -13.49 14.74 -8.64
CA LEU A 188 -14.04 14.35 -9.94
C LEU A 188 -12.98 13.67 -10.84
N ARG A 189 -11.77 14.24 -10.92
CA ARG A 189 -10.68 13.63 -11.70
C ARG A 189 -10.24 12.27 -11.16
N LEU A 190 -10.43 12.04 -9.86
CA LEU A 190 -10.10 10.77 -9.22
C LEU A 190 -11.20 9.74 -9.47
N GLU A 191 -12.48 10.15 -9.42
CA GLU A 191 -13.63 9.32 -9.82
C GLU A 191 -13.47 8.81 -11.26
N ASP A 192 -13.06 9.69 -12.18
CA ASP A 192 -12.78 9.34 -13.59
C ASP A 192 -11.66 8.28 -13.73
N GLN A 193 -10.80 8.13 -12.72
CA GLN A 193 -9.73 7.12 -12.67
C GLN A 193 -10.14 5.84 -11.92
N GLY A 194 -11.41 5.71 -11.54
CA GLY A 194 -11.94 4.52 -10.89
C GLY A 194 -11.87 4.53 -9.37
N ALA A 195 -11.80 5.70 -8.72
CA ALA A 195 -11.78 5.77 -7.25
C ALA A 195 -12.97 5.06 -6.57
N GLU A 196 -14.12 4.94 -7.25
CA GLU A 196 -15.28 4.22 -6.72
C GLU A 196 -15.01 2.72 -6.45
N GLN A 197 -14.00 2.14 -7.09
CA GLN A 197 -13.62 0.74 -6.85
C GLN A 197 -12.76 0.58 -5.58
N PHE A 198 -12.02 1.63 -5.23
CA PHE A 198 -11.11 1.69 -4.09
C PHE A 198 -11.78 2.25 -2.83
N PHE A 199 -12.59 3.31 -2.95
CA PHE A 199 -13.25 3.92 -1.80
C PHE A 199 -14.58 3.24 -1.47
N GLY A 200 -14.68 2.69 -0.26
CA GLY A 200 -15.90 2.07 0.25
C GLY A 200 -15.64 0.88 1.16
N GLU A 201 -16.68 0.08 1.37
CA GLU A 201 -16.66 -1.10 2.25
C GLU A 201 -16.77 -2.42 1.45
N PRO A 202 -16.32 -3.57 1.98
CA PRO A 202 -15.59 -3.72 3.25
C PRO A 202 -14.17 -3.19 3.12
N MET A 203 -13.73 -2.43 4.13
CA MET A 203 -12.37 -1.94 4.22
C MET A 203 -11.41 -3.07 4.59
N LEU A 204 -10.14 -2.93 4.18
CA LEU A 204 -9.07 -3.80 4.67
C LEU A 204 -8.89 -3.69 6.20
N ASP A 205 -8.93 -4.81 6.92
CA ASP A 205 -8.75 -4.91 8.38
C ASP A 205 -7.41 -5.52 8.83
#